data_AF-A0A1I5N4Z7-F1
#
_entry.id   AF-A0A1I5N4Z7-F1
#
_cell.length_a   1.000
_cell.length_b   1.000
_cell.length_c   1.000
_cell.angle_alpha   90.00
_cell.angle_beta   90.00
_cell.angle_gamma   90.00
#
_symmetry.space_group_name_H-M   'P 1'
#
loop_
_entity.id
_entity.type
_entity.pdbx_description
1 polymer ?
#
loop_
_entity_poly.entity_id
_entity_poly.type
_entity_poly.pdbx_seq_one_letter_code
_entity_poly.pdbx_strand_id
1 'polypeptide(L)'
;MHADDLARRYPRLKVRADVLYADEGDILTSAGKTAALDLCLHLVRRDLGAAVANDLGRRLVVPPHRHGGQAQFVSPPPSPDGSGLARTAEWARVQLEQPLTVAGLARRAGLSSRQLARRMRAEFGSAPLNWLHQQRLARARELLERTDSSIDQISASCGMGSAATHRRHFRDALGVSPSEYRATFRLT
;
A
#
# COMPACT_ATOMS: atom_id res chain seq x y z
N MET A 1 -0.17 -9.91 22.28
CA MET A 1 -0.34 -10.82 23.43
C MET A 1 0.79 -11.85 23.52
N HIS A 2 1.04 -12.73 22.54
CA HIS A 2 2.17 -13.67 22.61
C HIS A 2 3.54 -13.05 22.27
N ALA A 3 3.57 -12.05 21.39
CA ALA A 3 4.82 -11.39 21.00
C ALA A 3 5.48 -10.62 22.15
N ASP A 4 4.68 -9.93 22.97
CA ASP A 4 5.17 -9.18 24.13
C ASP A 4 5.77 -10.11 25.19
N ASP A 5 5.15 -11.28 25.38
CA ASP A 5 5.65 -12.30 26.30
C ASP A 5 6.96 -12.93 25.79
N LEU A 6 7.05 -13.19 24.48
CA LEU A 6 8.27 -13.69 23.83
C LEU A 6 9.43 -12.69 23.97
N ALA A 7 9.17 -11.41 23.74
CA ALA A 7 10.18 -10.35 23.88
C ALA A 7 10.67 -10.20 25.32
N ARG A 8 9.78 -10.30 26.32
CA ARG A 8 10.17 -10.26 27.74
C ARG A 8 11.00 -11.46 28.16
N ARG A 9 10.63 -12.68 27.72
CA ARG A 9 11.36 -13.91 28.09
C ARG A 9 12.71 -14.04 27.40
N TYR A 10 12.86 -13.44 26.21
CA TYR A 10 14.07 -13.56 25.39
C TYR A 10 14.53 -12.18 24.88
N PRO A 11 15.16 -11.35 25.73
CA PRO A 11 15.49 -9.96 25.40
C PRO A 11 16.55 -9.80 24.30
N ARG A 12 17.26 -10.86 23.92
CA ARG A 12 18.21 -10.84 22.79
C ARG A 12 17.52 -11.05 21.43
N LEU A 13 16.25 -11.46 21.40
CA LEU A 13 15.50 -11.68 20.17
C LEU A 13 14.89 -10.38 19.66
N LYS A 14 15.03 -10.11 18.36
CA LYS A 14 14.32 -9.02 17.68
C LYS A 14 12.93 -9.52 17.26
N VAL A 15 11.96 -9.36 18.15
CA VAL A 15 10.58 -9.76 17.88
C VAL A 15 9.87 -8.68 17.06
N ARG A 16 9.40 -9.05 15.86
CA ARG A 16 8.55 -8.18 15.02
C ARG A 16 7.12 -8.74 14.99
N ALA A 17 6.23 -8.12 15.75
CA ALA A 17 4.84 -8.58 15.89
C ALA A 17 3.91 -8.05 14.78
N ASP A 18 4.41 -7.13 13.99
CA ASP A 18 3.67 -6.31 13.03
C ASP A 18 3.93 -6.70 11.58
N VAL A 19 4.53 -7.86 11.33
CA VAL A 19 4.89 -8.32 9.98
C VAL A 19 4.17 -9.62 9.63
N LEU A 20 3.65 -9.68 8.40
CA LEU A 20 3.00 -10.88 7.88
C LEU A 20 4.03 -11.90 7.40
N TYR A 21 5.08 -11.43 6.75
CA TYR A 21 6.21 -12.24 6.33
C TYR A 21 7.50 -11.44 6.48
N ALA A 22 8.62 -12.15 6.66
CA ALA A 22 9.95 -11.59 6.58
C ALA A 22 10.67 -12.19 5.37
N ASP A 23 11.45 -11.35 4.70
CA ASP A 23 12.31 -11.73 3.59
C ASP A 23 13.73 -11.34 3.97
N GLU A 24 14.59 -12.34 4.16
CA GLU A 24 16.01 -12.20 4.45
C GLU A 24 16.86 -12.62 3.23
N GLY A 25 16.31 -12.48 2.01
CA GLY A 25 16.94 -12.82 0.74
C GLY A 25 16.81 -14.30 0.40
N ASP A 26 17.55 -15.13 1.14
CA ASP A 26 17.65 -16.58 0.93
C ASP A 26 16.63 -17.37 1.75
N ILE A 27 16.15 -16.77 2.85
CA ILE A 27 15.18 -17.37 3.75
C ILE A 27 13.99 -16.42 3.91
N LEU A 28 12.82 -16.93 3.61
CA LEU A 28 11.56 -16.21 3.74
C LEU A 28 10.65 -16.96 4.73
N THR A 29 10.03 -16.21 5.63
CA THR A 29 9.19 -16.77 6.72
C THR A 29 7.87 -16.03 6.81
N SER A 30 6.78 -16.72 7.19
CA SER A 30 5.45 -16.12 7.32
C SER A 30 4.80 -16.44 8.66
N ALA A 31 3.92 -15.54 9.13
CA ALA A 31 3.26 -15.61 10.42
C ALA A 31 2.05 -16.59 10.46
N GLY A 32 1.81 -17.38 9.42
CA GLY A 32 0.72 -18.37 9.36
C GLY A 32 0.13 -18.58 7.96
N LYS A 33 -0.94 -19.39 7.86
CA LYS A 33 -1.52 -19.87 6.59
C LYS A 33 -1.88 -18.76 5.60
N THR A 34 -2.58 -17.72 6.07
CA THR A 34 -2.97 -16.58 5.20
C THR A 34 -1.76 -15.74 4.81
N ALA A 35 -0.81 -15.55 5.73
CA ALA A 35 0.41 -14.81 5.45
C ALA A 35 1.35 -15.55 4.49
N ALA A 36 1.22 -16.87 4.36
CA ALA A 36 1.93 -17.64 3.34
C ALA A 36 1.45 -17.28 1.92
N LEU A 37 0.16 -17.00 1.72
CA LEU A 37 -0.33 -16.51 0.42
C LEU A 37 0.24 -15.13 0.10
N ASP A 38 0.29 -14.24 1.09
CA ASP A 38 0.93 -12.93 0.96
C ASP A 38 2.43 -13.08 0.60
N LEU A 39 3.12 -14.06 1.19
CA LEU A 39 4.51 -14.38 0.89
C LEU A 39 4.69 -14.95 -0.53
N CYS A 40 3.81 -15.84 -0.98
CA CYS A 40 3.84 -16.35 -2.35
C CYS A 40 3.62 -15.24 -3.39
N LEU A 41 2.69 -14.32 -3.12
CA LEU A 41 2.47 -13.15 -4.00
C LEU A 41 3.68 -12.21 -4.00
N HIS A 42 4.37 -12.08 -2.86
CA HIS A 42 5.64 -11.34 -2.76
C HIS A 42 6.74 -11.99 -3.61
N LEU A 43 6.88 -13.32 -3.56
CA LEU A 43 7.83 -14.06 -4.41
C LEU A 43 7.51 -13.90 -5.90
N VAL A 44 6.25 -14.11 -6.30
CA VAL A 44 5.82 -13.92 -7.69
C VAL A 44 6.08 -12.48 -8.15
N ARG A 45 5.88 -11.49 -7.27
CA ARG A 45 6.19 -10.10 -7.58
C ARG A 45 7.69 -9.86 -7.76
N ARG A 46 8.52 -10.45 -6.90
CA ARG A 46 9.98 -10.34 -6.96
C ARG A 46 10.51 -10.94 -8.25
N ASP A 47 10.00 -12.11 -8.64
CA ASP A 47 10.54 -12.89 -9.75
C ASP A 47 9.90 -12.53 -11.11
N LEU A 48 8.61 -12.18 -11.11
CA LEU A 48 7.79 -11.98 -12.34
C LEU A 48 7.14 -10.59 -12.43
N GLY A 49 7.41 -9.70 -11.48
CA GLY A 49 6.89 -8.33 -11.47
C GLY A 49 5.47 -8.20 -10.89
N ALA A 50 5.10 -6.96 -10.53
CA ALA A 50 3.86 -6.72 -9.80
C ALA A 50 2.60 -6.91 -10.65
N ALA A 51 2.67 -6.75 -11.97
CA ALA A 51 1.54 -6.99 -12.87
C ALA A 51 1.05 -8.46 -12.80
N VAL A 52 1.99 -9.41 -12.87
CA VAL A 52 1.72 -10.85 -12.75
C VAL A 52 1.22 -11.18 -11.35
N ALA A 53 1.85 -10.64 -10.31
CA ALA A 53 1.41 -10.84 -8.93
C ALA A 53 0.00 -10.29 -8.67
N ASN A 54 -0.35 -9.13 -9.25
CA ASN A 54 -1.66 -8.53 -9.10
C ASN A 54 -2.73 -9.32 -9.84
N ASP A 55 -2.42 -9.86 -11.02
CA ASP A 55 -3.33 -10.75 -11.74
C ASP A 55 -3.58 -12.04 -10.98
N LEU A 56 -2.52 -12.66 -10.47
CA LEU A 56 -2.60 -13.85 -9.62
C LEU A 56 -3.42 -13.57 -8.35
N GLY A 57 -3.19 -12.42 -7.69
CA GLY A 57 -3.95 -12.01 -6.51
C GLY A 57 -5.46 -11.88 -6.78
N ARG A 58 -5.84 -11.30 -7.93
CA ARG A 58 -7.27 -11.23 -8.35
C ARG A 58 -7.87 -12.60 -8.54
N ARG A 59 -7.16 -13.51 -9.21
CA ARG A 59 -7.61 -14.89 -9.47
C ARG A 59 -7.75 -15.70 -8.18
N LEU A 60 -6.92 -15.41 -7.18
CA LEU A 60 -6.96 -16.05 -5.86
C LEU A 60 -7.92 -15.37 -4.88
N VAL A 61 -8.62 -14.31 -5.30
CA VAL A 61 -9.50 -13.49 -4.44
C VAL A 61 -8.77 -13.00 -3.17
N VAL A 62 -7.47 -12.76 -3.30
CA VAL A 62 -6.65 -12.19 -2.23
C VAL A 62 -6.77 -10.66 -2.32
N PRO A 63 -7.04 -9.96 -1.20
CA PRO A 63 -7.09 -8.51 -1.20
C PRO A 63 -5.83 -7.89 -1.82
N PRO A 64 -5.94 -6.78 -2.57
CA PRO A 64 -4.79 -6.19 -3.26
C PRO A 64 -3.69 -5.79 -2.26
N HIS A 65 -2.62 -6.56 -2.31
CA HIS A 65 -1.29 -6.42 -1.72
C HIS A 65 -1.14 -5.88 -0.29
N ARG A 66 -0.63 -6.73 0.61
CA ARG A 66 -0.14 -6.40 1.96
C ARG A 66 1.40 -6.42 1.96
N HIS A 67 2.06 -5.28 2.18
CA HIS A 67 3.52 -5.23 2.22
C HIS A 67 4.07 -5.81 3.54
N GLY A 68 5.00 -6.78 3.46
CA GLY A 68 5.57 -7.51 4.60
C GLY A 68 6.41 -6.70 5.60
N GLY A 69 6.61 -5.40 5.38
CA GLY A 69 7.29 -4.49 6.31
C GLY A 69 6.37 -3.49 7.02
N GLN A 70 5.05 -3.56 6.78
CA GLN A 70 4.09 -2.63 7.37
C GLN A 70 2.95 -3.41 8.00
N ALA A 71 2.80 -3.21 9.31
CA ALA A 71 1.68 -3.60 10.15
C ALA A 71 0.42 -3.87 9.32
N GLN A 72 -0.04 -5.11 9.40
CA GLN A 72 -1.36 -5.60 9.04
C GLN A 72 -2.37 -4.48 8.74
N PHE A 73 -2.37 -3.95 7.51
CA PHE A 73 -3.41 -3.05 7.05
C PHE A 73 -4.57 -3.93 6.60
N VAL A 74 -5.31 -4.41 7.60
CA VAL A 74 -6.63 -4.98 7.40
C VAL A 74 -7.50 -3.83 6.88
N SER A 75 -7.85 -3.86 5.59
CA SER A 75 -9.19 -3.40 5.25
C SER A 75 -10.14 -4.33 6.01
N PRO A 76 -10.97 -3.85 6.94
CA PRO A 76 -12.04 -4.66 7.45
C PRO A 76 -12.90 -5.11 6.27
N PRO A 77 -13.65 -6.21 6.43
CA PRO A 77 -14.65 -6.58 5.45
C PRO A 77 -15.46 -5.32 5.10
N PRO A 78 -15.78 -5.10 3.80
CA PRO A 78 -16.71 -4.04 3.46
C PRO A 78 -17.91 -4.22 4.38
N SER A 79 -18.28 -3.15 5.08
CA SER A 79 -19.52 -3.18 5.85
C SER A 79 -20.63 -3.67 4.89
N PRO A 80 -21.48 -4.62 5.31
CA PRO A 80 -22.51 -5.19 4.44
C PRO A 80 -23.43 -4.13 3.83
N ASP A 81 -23.45 -2.95 4.45
CA ASP A 81 -24.03 -1.74 3.89
C ASP A 81 -22.92 -0.99 3.15
N GLY A 82 -23.03 -0.86 1.82
CA GLY A 82 -22.12 -0.10 0.94
C GLY A 82 -21.91 1.33 1.42
N SER A 83 -21.04 1.49 2.43
CA SER A 83 -20.89 2.71 3.19
C SER A 83 -20.40 3.80 2.26
N GLY A 84 -20.88 5.03 2.45
CA GLY A 84 -20.44 6.17 1.64
C GLY A 84 -18.90 6.33 1.62
N LEU A 85 -18.21 5.78 2.62
CA LEU A 85 -16.76 5.82 2.72
C LEU A 85 -16.05 4.89 1.73
N ALA A 86 -16.51 3.64 1.56
CA ALA A 86 -15.89 2.72 0.59
C ALA A 86 -16.05 3.24 -0.86
N ARG A 87 -17.23 3.76 -1.21
CA ARG A 87 -17.46 4.42 -2.51
C ARG A 87 -16.62 5.70 -2.69
N THR A 88 -16.42 6.45 -1.62
CA THR A 88 -15.55 7.64 -1.63
C THR A 88 -14.09 7.25 -1.84
N ALA A 89 -13.62 6.18 -1.20
CA ALA A 89 -12.27 5.66 -1.39
C ALA A 89 -12.06 5.18 -2.84
N GLU A 90 -13.02 4.46 -3.42
CA GLU A 90 -12.90 4.01 -4.80
C GLU A 90 -12.89 5.18 -5.79
N TRP A 91 -13.79 6.15 -5.60
CA TRP A 91 -13.75 7.38 -6.40
C TRP A 91 -12.41 8.11 -6.28
N ALA A 92 -11.85 8.20 -5.07
CA ALA A 92 -10.58 8.87 -4.84
C ALA A 92 -9.41 8.19 -5.57
N ARG A 93 -9.43 6.86 -5.72
CA ARG A 93 -8.42 6.12 -6.51
C ARG A 93 -8.46 6.46 -7.99
N VAL A 94 -9.66 6.72 -8.53
CA VAL A 94 -9.87 7.09 -9.93
C VAL A 94 -9.55 8.57 -10.19
N GLN A 95 -9.44 9.39 -9.15
CA GLN A 95 -9.24 10.84 -9.25
C GLN A 95 -7.94 11.30 -8.59
N LEU A 96 -6.93 10.44 -8.53
CA LEU A 96 -5.69 10.73 -7.81
C LEU A 96 -4.89 11.89 -8.45
N GLU A 97 -5.10 12.16 -9.74
CA GLU A 97 -4.51 13.31 -10.45
C GLU A 97 -5.01 14.65 -9.91
N GLN A 98 -6.18 14.67 -9.27
CA GLN A 98 -6.76 15.90 -8.73
C GLN A 98 -6.18 16.25 -7.35
N PRO A 99 -6.23 17.53 -6.95
CA PRO A 99 -5.84 17.98 -5.62
C PRO A 99 -6.90 17.56 -4.58
N LEU A 100 -6.93 16.27 -4.25
CA LEU A 100 -7.83 15.72 -3.24
C LEU A 100 -7.44 16.21 -1.84
N THR A 101 -8.39 16.81 -1.13
CA THR A 101 -8.22 17.28 0.25
C THR A 101 -9.03 16.41 1.21
N VAL A 102 -8.60 16.35 2.48
CA VAL A 102 -9.35 15.65 3.54
C VAL A 102 -10.78 16.18 3.65
N ALA A 103 -10.95 17.51 3.55
CA ALA A 103 -12.26 18.14 3.58
C ALA A 103 -13.13 17.73 2.38
N GLY A 104 -12.54 17.61 1.18
CA GLY A 104 -13.23 17.13 -0.02
C GLY A 104 -13.70 15.68 0.11
N LEU A 105 -12.83 14.80 0.61
CA LEU A 105 -13.19 13.41 0.90
C LEU A 105 -14.30 13.32 1.96
N ALA A 106 -14.22 14.14 3.01
CA ALA A 106 -15.20 14.14 4.09
C ALA A 106 -16.57 14.56 3.57
N ARG A 107 -16.61 15.65 2.79
CA ARG A 107 -17.83 16.13 2.13
C ARG A 107 -18.45 15.07 1.23
N ARG A 108 -17.63 14.39 0.40
CA ARG A 108 -18.12 13.32 -0.48
C ARG A 108 -18.69 12.13 0.28
N ALA A 109 -18.08 11.78 1.40
CA ALA A 109 -18.55 10.70 2.26
C ALA A 109 -19.77 11.07 3.12
N GLY A 110 -20.21 12.34 3.11
CA GLY A 110 -21.26 12.84 4.02
C GLY A 110 -20.81 12.90 5.48
N LEU A 111 -19.52 13.13 5.73
CA LEU A 111 -18.89 13.09 7.04
C LEU A 111 -18.21 14.42 7.38
N SER A 112 -18.06 14.71 8.67
CA SER A 112 -17.06 15.68 9.12
C SER A 112 -15.64 15.12 8.96
N SER A 113 -14.62 15.98 8.86
CA SER A 113 -13.22 15.56 8.77
C SER A 113 -12.79 14.66 9.94
N ARG A 114 -13.30 14.91 11.14
CA ARG A 114 -13.04 14.09 12.33
C ARG A 114 -13.64 12.69 12.19
N GLN A 115 -14.88 12.58 11.73
CA GLN A 115 -15.53 11.29 11.49
C GLN A 115 -14.83 10.53 10.36
N LEU A 116 -14.46 11.21 9.27
CA LEU A 116 -13.67 10.60 8.20
C LEU A 116 -12.35 10.04 8.73
N ALA A 117 -11.59 10.83 9.49
CA ALA A 117 -10.30 10.38 10.01
C ALA A 117 -10.40 9.21 10.99
N ARG A 118 -11.49 9.15 11.78
CA ARG A 118 -11.78 8.01 12.66
C ARG A 118 -12.16 6.78 11.84
N ARG A 119 -13.09 6.91 10.89
CA ARG A 119 -13.56 5.79 10.07
C ARG A 119 -12.47 5.27 9.13
N MET A 120 -11.63 6.13 8.55
CA MET A 120 -10.52 5.66 7.72
C MET A 120 -9.44 4.92 8.52
N ARG A 121 -9.21 5.28 9.79
CA ARG A 121 -8.33 4.48 10.65
C ARG A 121 -8.94 3.12 10.97
N ALA A 122 -10.25 3.07 11.23
CA ALA A 122 -10.94 1.82 11.48
C ALA A 122 -11.06 0.94 10.21
N GLU A 123 -11.32 1.55 9.05
CA GLU A 123 -11.66 0.88 7.79
C GLU A 123 -10.48 0.72 6.80
N PHE A 124 -9.43 1.48 6.93
CA PHE A 124 -8.25 1.41 6.06
C PHE A 124 -6.96 1.51 6.84
N GLY A 125 -7.00 1.32 8.16
CA GLY A 125 -5.86 1.36 9.10
C GLY A 125 -5.12 2.71 9.20
N SER A 126 -5.50 3.72 8.41
CA SER A 126 -4.68 4.92 8.17
C SER A 126 -5.50 6.20 8.20
N ALA A 127 -4.82 7.30 8.51
CA ALA A 127 -5.42 8.62 8.38
C ALA A 127 -5.62 8.97 6.88
N PRO A 128 -6.59 9.84 6.54
CA PRO A 128 -6.96 10.13 5.15
C PRO A 128 -5.79 10.60 4.25
N LEU A 129 -4.90 11.46 4.78
CA LEU A 129 -3.74 11.93 4.04
C LEU A 129 -2.73 10.80 3.76
N ASN A 130 -2.42 9.99 4.78
CA ASN A 130 -1.51 8.86 4.61
C ASN A 130 -2.07 7.84 3.62
N TRP A 131 -3.38 7.57 3.69
CA TRP A 131 -4.05 6.70 2.74
C TRP A 131 -3.93 7.23 1.31
N LEU A 132 -4.20 8.53 1.08
CA LEU A 132 -4.03 9.16 -0.24
C LEU A 132 -2.60 9.03 -0.74
N HIS A 133 -1.60 9.30 0.11
CA HIS A 133 -0.19 9.13 -0.26
C HIS A 133 0.14 7.70 -0.67
N GLN A 134 -0.37 6.70 0.06
CA GLN A 134 -0.19 5.28 -0.31
C GLN A 134 -0.83 4.96 -1.67
N GLN A 135 -2.03 5.47 -1.95
CA GLN A 135 -2.69 5.26 -3.25
C GLN A 135 -1.90 5.92 -4.39
N ARG A 136 -1.42 7.15 -4.21
CA ARG A 136 -0.60 7.87 -5.20
C ARG A 136 0.71 7.15 -5.49
N LEU A 137 1.36 6.63 -4.46
CA LEU A 137 2.58 5.85 -4.60
C LEU A 137 2.34 4.54 -5.35
N ALA A 138 1.24 3.84 -5.05
CA ALA A 138 0.86 2.62 -5.77
C ALA A 138 0.62 2.90 -7.26
N ARG A 139 -0.07 4.00 -7.59
CA ARG A 139 -0.29 4.43 -8.98
C ARG A 139 1.02 4.80 -9.68
N ALA A 140 1.92 5.50 -8.98
CA ALA A 140 3.23 5.86 -9.54
C ALA A 140 4.05 4.61 -9.89
N ARG A 141 4.06 3.59 -9.02
CA ARG A 141 4.73 2.31 -9.29
C ARG A 141 4.15 1.62 -10.53
N GLU A 142 2.82 1.54 -10.62
CA GLU A 142 2.16 0.96 -11.78
C GLU A 142 2.56 1.66 -13.09
N LEU A 143 2.59 3.01 -13.10
CA LEU A 143 3.02 3.77 -14.27
C LEU A 143 4.50 3.58 -14.58
N LEU A 144 5.37 3.50 -13.57
CA LEU A 144 6.80 3.26 -13.76
C LEU A 144 7.08 1.90 -14.41
N GLU A 145 6.29 0.89 -14.07
CA GLU A 145 6.40 -0.49 -14.57
C GLU A 145 5.80 -0.67 -15.96
N ARG A 146 4.75 0.10 -16.31
CA ARG A 146 3.94 -0.13 -17.50
C ARG A 146 4.10 0.92 -18.60
N THR A 147 4.70 2.08 -18.31
CA THR A 147 4.78 3.18 -19.27
C THR A 147 6.17 3.81 -19.32
N ASP A 148 6.41 4.47 -20.44
CA ASP A 148 7.65 5.20 -20.73
C ASP A 148 7.56 6.67 -20.29
N SER A 149 6.47 7.03 -19.60
CA SER A 149 6.23 8.39 -19.16
C SER A 149 7.38 8.91 -18.31
N SER A 150 7.75 10.17 -18.47
CA SER A 150 8.79 10.77 -17.63
C SER A 150 8.35 10.80 -16.17
N ILE A 151 9.31 10.88 -15.24
CA ILE A 151 9.00 11.01 -13.80
C ILE A 151 8.09 12.22 -13.54
N ASP A 152 8.27 13.29 -14.30
CA ASP A 152 7.47 14.51 -14.21
C ASP A 152 6.02 14.27 -14.66
N GLN A 153 5.82 13.54 -15.76
CA GLN A 153 4.49 13.13 -16.21
C GLN A 153 3.80 12.23 -15.20
N ILE A 154 4.52 11.24 -14.64
CA ILE A 154 3.97 10.34 -13.61
C ILE A 154 3.59 11.12 -12.35
N SER A 155 4.41 12.09 -11.93
CA SER A 155 4.09 12.95 -10.79
C SER A 155 2.78 13.72 -10.98
N ALA A 156 2.57 14.27 -12.17
CA ALA A 156 1.33 14.98 -12.51
C ALA A 156 0.13 14.03 -12.51
N SER A 157 0.25 12.86 -13.16
CA SER A 157 -0.83 11.86 -13.22
C SER A 157 -1.18 11.23 -11.87
N CYS A 158 -0.29 11.29 -10.88
CA CYS A 158 -0.55 10.79 -9.53
C CYS A 158 -0.95 11.89 -8.54
N GLY A 159 -1.08 13.15 -8.96
CA GLY A 159 -1.39 14.27 -8.06
C GLY A 159 -0.34 14.52 -6.99
N MET A 160 0.93 14.19 -7.28
CA MET A 160 2.08 14.39 -6.36
C MET A 160 2.66 15.81 -6.46
N GLY A 161 2.08 16.65 -7.32
CA GLY A 161 2.44 18.06 -7.51
C GLY A 161 3.68 18.24 -8.37
N SER A 162 4.85 17.85 -7.86
CA SER A 162 6.12 18.01 -8.56
C SER A 162 6.95 16.72 -8.57
N ALA A 163 7.90 16.63 -9.51
CA ALA A 163 8.88 15.56 -9.57
C ALA A 163 9.79 15.50 -8.35
N ALA A 164 10.16 16.64 -7.77
CA ALA A 164 10.95 16.70 -6.56
C ALA A 164 10.19 16.09 -5.36
N THR A 165 8.94 16.49 -5.17
CA THR A 165 8.05 15.95 -4.13
C THR A 165 7.83 14.45 -4.31
N HIS A 166 7.61 14.00 -5.54
CA HIS A 166 7.48 12.59 -5.87
C HIS A 166 8.76 11.81 -5.52
N ARG A 167 9.93 12.23 -6.00
CA ARG A 167 11.21 11.54 -5.70
C ARG A 167 11.45 11.41 -4.20
N ARG A 168 11.17 12.47 -3.43
CA ARG A 168 11.28 12.46 -1.97
C ARG A 168 10.34 11.42 -1.36
N HIS A 169 9.03 11.53 -1.60
CA HIS A 169 8.07 10.61 -1.01
C HIS A 169 8.25 9.15 -1.46
N PHE A 170 8.67 8.94 -2.71
CA PHE A 170 8.95 7.60 -3.23
C PHE A 170 10.15 6.99 -2.51
N ARG A 171 11.23 7.76 -2.34
CA ARG A 171 12.42 7.31 -1.60
C ARG A 171 12.12 7.08 -0.12
N ASP A 172 11.38 7.99 0.52
CA ASP A 172 10.98 7.85 1.92
C ASP A 172 10.16 6.57 2.15
N ALA A 173 9.34 6.17 1.17
CA ALA A 173 8.48 5.01 1.27
C ALA A 173 9.11 3.68 0.83
N LEU A 174 10.03 3.70 -0.15
CA LEU A 174 10.53 2.50 -0.83
C LEU A 174 12.06 2.36 -0.78
N GLY A 175 12.79 3.33 -0.22
CA GLY A 175 14.25 3.33 -0.10
C GLY A 175 15.01 3.63 -1.39
N VAL A 176 14.34 3.60 -2.55
CA VAL A 176 14.94 3.83 -3.88
C VAL A 176 14.28 4.98 -4.60
N SER A 177 14.96 5.55 -5.60
CA SER A 177 14.37 6.56 -6.47
C SER A 177 13.40 5.94 -7.50
N PRO A 178 12.44 6.72 -8.05
CA PRO A 178 11.56 6.27 -9.13
C PRO A 178 12.31 5.72 -10.35
N SER A 179 13.46 6.33 -10.70
CA SER A 179 14.27 5.90 -11.84
C SER A 179 14.95 4.55 -11.59
N GLU A 180 15.54 4.35 -10.41
CA GLU A 180 16.12 3.07 -10.00
C GLU A 180 15.04 1.99 -9.95
N TYR A 181 13.86 2.32 -9.39
CA TYR A 181 12.73 1.39 -9.37
C TYR A 181 12.32 0.96 -10.77
N ARG A 182 12.17 1.90 -11.72
CA ARG A 182 11.86 1.58 -13.11
C ARG A 182 12.91 0.67 -13.73
N ALA A 183 14.20 0.96 -13.53
CA ALA A 183 15.27 0.14 -14.12
C ALA A 183 15.21 -1.32 -13.66
N THR A 184 14.80 -1.57 -12.42
CA THR A 184 14.68 -2.92 -11.85
C THR A 184 13.40 -3.65 -12.26
N PHE A 185 12.26 -2.96 -12.33
CA PHE A 185 10.94 -3.60 -12.44
C PHE A 185 10.24 -3.42 -13.78
N ARG A 186 10.85 -2.73 -14.75
CA ARG A 186 10.29 -2.59 -16.09
C ARG A 186 10.37 -3.95 -16.80
N LEU A 187 9.20 -4.50 -17.11
CA LEU A 187 9.09 -5.64 -18.02
C LEU A 187 9.63 -5.17 -19.38
N THR A 188 10.65 -5.87 -19.88
CA THR A 188 11.18 -5.65 -21.23
C THR A 188 10.21 -6.21 -22.26
#